data_AF-A0AAW5UEP8-F1
#
_entry.id   AF-A0AAW5UEP8-F1
#
_cell.length_a   1.000
_cell.length_b   1.000
_cell.length_c   1.000
_cell.angle_alpha   90.00
_cell.angle_beta   90.00
_cell.angle_gamma   90.00
#
_symmetry.space_group_name_H-M   'P 1'
#
loop_
_entity.id
_entity.type
_entity.pdbx_description
1 polymer ?
#
loop_
_entity_poly.entity_id
_entity_poly.type
_entity_poly.pdbx_seq_one_letter_code
_entity_poly.pdbx_strand_id
1 'polypeptide(L)'
;MALIPDKIHYPEIAHSYLLELKYLKPSASDGDVEEAYKQAVKQLAQYAKDARLPQMMNGTQIHQVAVVYRGSDLVRIREVTV
;
A
#
# COMPACT_ATOMS: atom_id res chain seq x y z
N MET A 1 3.54 -0.47 -5.03
CA MET A 1 4.20 0.78 -5.50
C MET A 1 4.58 1.63 -4.30
N ALA A 2 5.55 2.54 -4.43
CA ALA A 2 5.94 3.44 -3.34
C ALA A 2 5.92 4.90 -3.81
N LEU A 3 5.38 5.77 -2.96
CA LEU A 3 5.33 7.22 -3.14
C LEU A 3 6.29 7.84 -2.13
N ILE A 4 7.37 8.41 -2.64
CA ILE A 4 8.49 8.94 -1.85
C ILE A 4 8.56 10.43 -2.11
N PRO A 5 8.65 11.27 -1.07
CA PRO A 5 8.77 12.70 -1.24
C PRO A 5 10.14 13.09 -1.74
N ASP A 6 10.18 14.13 -2.57
CA ASP A 6 11.41 14.82 -2.93
C ASP A 6 11.87 15.69 -1.74
N LYS A 7 12.62 15.07 -0.83
CA LYS A 7 13.15 15.72 0.37
C LYS A 7 14.20 16.80 0.09
N ILE A 8 14.75 16.87 -1.13
CA ILE A 8 15.73 17.90 -1.49
C ILE A 8 15.01 19.24 -1.63
N HIS A 9 13.88 19.24 -2.33
CA HIS A 9 13.09 20.45 -2.55
C HIS A 9 12.02 20.67 -1.47
N TYR A 10 11.54 19.61 -0.82
CA TYR A 10 10.47 19.63 0.19
C TYR A 10 10.86 18.85 1.46
N PRO A 11 11.84 19.35 2.24
CA PRO A 11 12.36 18.65 3.41
C PRO A 11 11.32 18.41 4.51
N GLU A 12 10.25 19.21 4.55
CA GLU A 12 9.17 19.17 5.53
C GLU A 12 8.21 17.98 5.35
N ILE A 13 8.17 17.34 4.18
CA ILE A 13 7.24 16.23 3.95
C ILE A 13 7.62 15.05 4.83
N ALA A 14 6.79 14.76 5.84
CA ALA A 14 7.10 13.77 6.88
C ALA A 14 6.68 12.35 6.52
N HIS A 15 5.89 12.16 5.46
CA HIS A 15 5.18 10.91 5.19
C HIS A 15 5.53 10.34 3.81
N SER A 16 5.68 9.02 3.77
CA SER A 16 5.77 8.24 2.54
C SER A 16 4.72 7.15 2.54
N TYR A 17 4.30 6.70 1.34
CA TYR A 17 3.25 5.71 1.21
C TYR A 17 3.73 4.51 0.42
N LEU A 18 3.49 3.32 0.96
CA LEU A 18 3.63 2.06 0.28
C LEU A 18 2.23 1.54 -0.04
N LEU A 19 1.86 1.53 -1.31
CA LEU A 19 0.53 1.17 -1.76
C LEU A 19 0.56 -0.20 -2.44
N GLU A 20 -0.39 -1.06 -2.10
CA GLU A 20 -0.64 -2.31 -2.82
C GLU A 20 -2.07 -2.32 -3.34
N LEU A 21 -2.19 -2.42 -4.66
CA LEU A 21 -3.46 -2.33 -5.38
C LEU A 21 -3.84 -3.71 -5.92
N LYS A 22 -5.05 -4.17 -5.59
CA LYS A 22 -5.67 -5.34 -6.18
C LYS A 22 -6.84 -4.94 -7.05
N TYR A 23 -6.92 -5.55 -8.22
CA TYR A 23 -8.02 -5.37 -9.14
C TYR A 23 -8.73 -6.71 -9.36
N LEU A 24 -10.02 -6.74 -9.06
CA LEU A 24 -10.88 -7.89 -9.24
C LEU A 24 -11.91 -7.63 -10.34
N LYS A 25 -12.39 -8.70 -10.96
CA LYS A 25 -13.48 -8.63 -11.93
C LYS A 25 -14.76 -8.11 -11.26
N PRO A 26 -15.68 -7.44 -11.99
CA PRO A 26 -16.97 -7.00 -11.44
C PRO A 26 -17.78 -8.12 -10.79
N SER A 27 -17.65 -9.35 -11.30
CA SER A 27 -18.34 -10.55 -10.81
C SER A 27 -17.69 -11.22 -9.60
N ALA A 28 -16.61 -10.65 -9.04
CA ALA A 28 -15.91 -11.23 -7.90
C ALA A 28 -16.78 -11.19 -6.64
N SER A 29 -16.72 -12.24 -5.84
CA SER A 29 -17.46 -12.36 -4.58
C SER A 29 -16.83 -11.51 -3.47
N ASP A 30 -17.52 -11.39 -2.34
CA ASP A 30 -16.94 -10.77 -1.13
C ASP A 30 -15.80 -11.61 -0.55
N GLY A 31 -15.84 -12.93 -0.73
CA GLY A 31 -14.73 -13.82 -0.38
C GLY A 31 -13.47 -13.52 -1.20
N ASP A 32 -13.61 -13.25 -2.49
CA ASP A 32 -12.49 -12.89 -3.37
C ASP A 32 -11.88 -11.53 -2.97
N VAL A 33 -12.71 -10.57 -2.55
CA VAL A 33 -12.25 -9.27 -2.03
C VAL A 33 -11.45 -9.44 -0.74
N GLU A 34 -11.92 -10.29 0.17
CA GLU A 34 -11.22 -10.59 1.41
C GLU A 34 -9.88 -11.27 1.17
N GLU A 35 -9.83 -12.25 0.27
CA GLU A 35 -8.59 -12.93 -0.10
C GLU A 35 -7.59 -11.98 -0.77
N ALA A 36 -8.07 -11.17 -1.73
CA ALA A 36 -7.23 -10.15 -2.38
C ALA A 36 -6.66 -9.16 -1.35
N TYR A 37 -7.47 -8.73 -0.39
CA TYR A 37 -7.01 -7.86 0.70
C TYR A 37 -5.93 -8.53 1.55
N LYS A 38 -6.11 -9.78 1.98
CA LYS A 38 -5.10 -10.53 2.74
C LYS A 38 -3.78 -10.67 1.96
N GLN A 39 -3.86 -10.92 0.67
CA GLN A 39 -2.69 -10.97 -0.21
C GLN A 39 -1.98 -9.61 -0.29
N ALA A 40 -2.74 -8.51 -0.42
CA ALA A 40 -2.19 -7.16 -0.41
C ALA A 40 -1.45 -6.85 0.91
N VAL A 41 -2.08 -7.15 2.04
CA VAL A 41 -1.47 -7.00 3.38
C VAL A 41 -0.17 -7.81 3.49
N LYS A 42 -0.18 -9.07 3.05
CA LYS A 42 1.02 -9.93 3.08
C LYS A 42 2.16 -9.37 2.23
N GLN A 43 1.84 -8.83 1.06
CA GLN A 43 2.84 -8.21 0.17
C GLN A 43 3.39 -6.91 0.75
N LEU A 44 2.55 -6.06 1.32
CA LEU A 44 2.98 -4.85 2.04
C LEU A 44 3.94 -5.20 3.18
N ALA A 45 3.59 -6.20 3.99
CA ALA A 45 4.44 -6.68 5.08
C ALA A 45 5.78 -7.27 4.57
N GLN A 46 5.79 -7.89 3.39
CA GLN A 46 7.02 -8.39 2.78
C GLN A 46 7.91 -7.25 2.27
N TYR A 47 7.33 -6.25 1.60
CA TYR A 47 8.06 -5.07 1.14
C TYR A 47 8.63 -4.25 2.31
N ALA A 48 7.89 -4.15 3.41
CA ALA A 48 8.36 -3.50 4.63
C ALA A 48 9.58 -4.19 5.26
N LYS A 49 9.76 -5.49 5.01
CA LYS A 49 10.92 -6.27 5.47
C LYS A 49 12.13 -6.16 4.53
N ASP A 50 11.97 -5.60 3.33
CA ASP A 50 13.11 -5.34 2.43
C ASP A 50 13.94 -4.18 3.01
N ALA A 51 15.18 -4.48 3.39
CA ALA A 51 16.10 -3.55 4.05
C ALA A 51 16.38 -2.26 3.25
N ARG A 52 16.08 -2.25 1.94
CA ARG A 52 16.26 -1.08 1.08
C ARG A 52 15.12 -0.07 1.18
N LEU A 53 13.93 -0.50 1.60
CA LEU A 53 12.76 0.37 1.67
C LEU A 53 12.95 1.49 2.70
N PRO A 54 13.38 1.22 3.96
CA PRO A 54 13.60 2.28 4.95
C PRO A 54 14.71 3.27 4.53
N GLN A 55 15.73 2.78 3.82
CA GLN A 55 16.82 3.62 3.30
C GLN A 55 16.31 4.60 2.22
N MET A 56 15.43 4.15 1.33
CA MET A 56 14.80 5.00 0.31
C MET A 56 13.83 6.04 0.88
N MET A 57 13.22 5.76 2.03
CA MET A 57 12.19 6.63 2.64
C MET A 57 12.77 7.79 3.46
N ASN A 58 14.10 7.88 3.56
CA ASN A 58 14.85 9.03 4.09
C ASN A 58 14.30 9.61 5.42
N GLY A 59 13.96 8.72 6.37
CA GLY A 59 13.49 9.11 7.71
C GLY A 59 12.02 9.54 7.81
N THR A 60 11.22 9.36 6.75
CA THR A 60 9.77 9.60 6.79
C THR A 60 9.01 8.49 7.50
N GLN A 61 7.84 8.83 8.05
CA GLN A 61 6.86 7.83 8.48
C GLN A 61 6.29 7.10 7.26
N ILE A 62 6.35 5.77 7.27
CA ILE A 62 5.89 4.94 6.16
C ILE A 62 4.49 4.43 6.45
N HIS A 63 3.54 4.81 5.60
CA HIS A 63 2.16 4.33 5.64
C HIS A 63 1.97 3.20 4.64
N GLN A 64 1.50 2.05 5.09
CA GLN A 64 1.22 0.90 4.22
C GLN A 64 -0.28 0.86 3.94
N VAL A 65 -0.70 0.98 2.67
CA VAL A 65 -2.12 1.05 2.33
C VAL A 65 -2.47 -0.04 1.32
N ALA A 66 -3.42 -0.89 1.69
CA ALA A 66 -4.02 -1.87 0.81
C ALA A 66 -5.29 -1.31 0.18
N VAL A 67 -5.38 -1.42 -1.14
CA VAL A 67 -6.48 -0.91 -1.96
C VAL A 67 -7.01 -2.06 -2.81
N VAL A 68 -8.32 -2.29 -2.80
CA VAL A 68 -8.98 -3.33 -3.60
C VAL A 68 -10.11 -2.70 -4.40
N TYR A 69 -10.04 -2.88 -5.72
CA TYR A 69 -11.12 -2.57 -6.65
C TYR A 69 -11.84 -3.83 -7.11
N ARG A 70 -13.15 -3.72 -7.32
CA ARG A 70 -13.98 -4.69 -8.02
C ARG A 70 -14.57 -3.98 -9.23
N GLY A 71 -14.06 -4.25 -10.43
CA GLY A 71 -14.41 -3.43 -11.59
C GLY A 71 -14.02 -1.97 -11.38
N SER A 72 -14.97 -1.04 -11.53
CA SER A 72 -14.79 0.38 -11.22
C SER A 72 -14.87 0.72 -9.74
N ASP A 73 -15.34 -0.22 -8.91
CA ASP A 73 -15.77 0.10 -7.55
C ASP A 73 -14.62 -0.07 -6.57
N LEU A 74 -14.32 0.99 -5.82
CA LEU A 74 -13.38 0.93 -4.70
C LEU A 74 -14.06 0.24 -3.51
N VAL A 75 -13.92 -1.08 -3.41
CA VAL A 75 -14.58 -1.89 -2.38
C VAL A 75 -13.81 -1.94 -1.07
N ARG A 76 -12.50 -1.66 -1.08
CA ARG A 76 -11.70 -1.59 0.14
C ARG A 76 -10.51 -0.64 0.01
N ILE A 77 -10.33 0.21 1.01
CA ILE A 77 -9.11 1.00 1.23
C ILE A 77 -8.81 1.00 2.73
N ARG A 78 -7.64 0.49 3.12
CA ARG A 78 -7.23 0.46 4.53
C ARG A 78 -5.73 0.67 4.65
N GLU A 79 -5.36 1.54 5.58
CA GLU A 79 -4.01 1.56 6.11
C GLU A 79 -3.81 0.34 7.00
N VAL A 80 -2.72 -0.38 6.77
CA VAL A 80 -2.35 -1.59 7.51
C VAL A 80 -1.47 -1.15 8.67
N THR A 81 -2.00 -1.25 9.88
CA THR A 81 -1.19 -1.14 11.09
C THR A 81 -0.54 -2.49 11.33
N VAL A 82 0.78 -2.57 11.15
CA VAL A 82 1.58 -3.77 11.47
C VAL A 82 2.09 -3.66 12.89
#